data_AF-A0A7S1M9I5-F1
#
_entry.id   AF-A0A7S1M9I5-F1
#
_cell.length_a   1.000
_cell.length_b   1.000
_cell.length_c   1.000
_cell.angle_alpha   90.00
_cell.angle_beta   90.00
_cell.angle_gamma   90.00
#
_symmetry.space_group_name_H-M   'P 1'
#
loop_
_entity.id
_entity.type
_entity.pdbx_description
1 polymer ?
#
loop_
_entity_poly.entity_id
_entity_poly.type
_entity_poly.pdbx_seq_one_letter_code
_entity_poly.pdbx_strand_id
1 'polypeptide(L)'
;QAYGVAMKAGYDTAAESWGTGRAVSRLPRVPGGGTHRAGQGAFGNMARGGGMFNPNRIWRRWHRRVNVTKKRHAVVSCLAASALPPLVMARGHRIGAVAELPLVVSDGLESVAKTKLAFEALKKLGCGEELQRIVDSKKVRAGKGKMRNRRHKMRRGPMVVYAEDNGIVRAMRNIP
;
A
#
# COMPACT_ATOMS: atom_id res chain seq x y z
N GLN A 1 -0.75 -9.68 -1.09
CA GLN A 1 -0.68 -10.54 -2.28
C GLN A 1 0.72 -11.11 -2.36
N ALA A 2 0.84 -12.42 -2.56
CA ALA A 2 2.14 -13.06 -2.73
C ALA A 2 2.79 -12.59 -4.03
N TYR A 3 4.13 -12.50 -4.03
CA TYR A 3 4.92 -12.29 -5.23
C TYR A 3 6.12 -13.23 -5.18
N GLY A 4 6.59 -13.66 -6.35
CA GLY A 4 7.73 -14.53 -6.50
C GLY A 4 8.38 -14.34 -7.87
N VAL A 5 9.63 -14.76 -7.99
CA VAL A 5 10.32 -14.86 -9.29
C VAL A 5 9.99 -16.22 -9.91
N ALA A 6 9.92 -16.30 -11.24
CA ALA A 6 9.70 -17.56 -11.94
C ALA A 6 10.78 -18.59 -11.56
N MET A 7 10.39 -19.87 -11.43
CA MET A 7 11.23 -20.89 -10.80
C MET A 7 12.54 -21.14 -11.57
N LYS A 8 12.49 -21.11 -12.91
CA LYS A 8 13.65 -21.32 -13.79
C LYS A 8 14.31 -20.03 -14.30
N ALA A 9 13.91 -18.86 -13.79
CA ALA A 9 14.48 -17.59 -14.26
C ALA A 9 16.00 -17.57 -14.08
N GLY A 10 16.74 -17.45 -15.20
CA GLY A 10 18.20 -17.47 -15.23
C GLY A 10 18.84 -18.87 -15.24
N TYR A 11 18.02 -19.92 -15.33
CA TYR A 11 18.43 -21.33 -15.40
C TYR A 11 17.95 -22.06 -16.69
N ASP A 12 17.27 -21.36 -17.60
CA ASP A 12 16.81 -21.89 -18.88
C ASP A 12 17.93 -21.93 -19.94
N THR A 13 19.11 -22.46 -19.59
CA THR A 13 20.27 -22.56 -20.49
C THR A 13 21.09 -23.80 -20.15
N ALA A 14 21.66 -24.48 -21.14
CA ALA A 14 22.52 -25.66 -20.94
C ALA A 14 23.97 -25.29 -20.59
N ALA A 15 24.16 -24.32 -19.69
CA ALA A 15 25.49 -23.77 -19.40
C ALA A 15 26.29 -24.67 -18.46
N GLU A 16 27.58 -24.85 -18.76
CA GLU A 16 28.51 -25.62 -17.93
C GLU A 16 29.83 -24.85 -17.76
N SER A 17 30.56 -25.14 -16.68
CA SER A 17 31.87 -24.52 -16.45
C SER A 17 32.90 -25.08 -17.43
N TRP A 18 33.68 -24.21 -18.04
CA TRP A 18 34.78 -24.63 -18.91
C TRP A 18 36.02 -25.15 -18.15
N GLY A 19 36.02 -25.09 -16.82
CA GLY A 19 37.14 -25.50 -15.99
C GLY A 19 38.31 -24.50 -15.99
N THR A 20 39.44 -24.93 -15.42
CA THR A 20 40.70 -24.15 -15.40
C THR A 20 41.51 -24.32 -16.69
N GLY A 21 42.59 -23.55 -16.85
CA GLY A 21 43.52 -23.71 -17.99
C GLY A 21 43.10 -23.00 -19.27
N ARG A 22 42.02 -22.22 -19.26
CA ARG A 22 41.50 -21.47 -20.42
C ARG A 22 41.55 -19.95 -20.25
N ALA A 23 42.37 -19.46 -19.32
CA ALA A 23 42.52 -18.04 -18.96
C ALA A 23 41.18 -17.30 -18.67
N VAL A 24 40.17 -18.02 -18.17
CA VAL A 24 38.85 -17.48 -17.81
C VAL A 24 38.37 -18.04 -16.47
N SER A 25 37.44 -17.31 -15.82
CA SER A 25 36.82 -17.76 -14.56
C SER A 25 36.01 -19.05 -14.73
N ARG A 26 35.86 -19.80 -13.62
CA ARG A 26 35.15 -21.09 -13.54
C ARG A 26 33.61 -20.97 -13.57
N LEU A 27 33.06 -19.81 -13.90
CA LEU A 27 31.61 -19.61 -14.00
C LEU A 27 31.02 -20.45 -15.14
N PRO A 28 29.82 -21.04 -15.02
CA PRO A 28 29.16 -21.71 -16.13
C PRO A 28 28.97 -20.77 -17.32
N ARG A 29 29.25 -21.28 -18.53
CA ARG A 29 29.18 -20.53 -19.78
C ARG A 29 28.23 -21.19 -20.76
N VAL A 30 27.53 -20.37 -21.54
CA VAL A 30 26.58 -20.85 -22.56
C VAL A 30 27.34 -21.60 -23.66
N PRO A 31 26.94 -22.84 -24.02
CA PRO A 31 27.58 -23.60 -25.08
C PRO A 31 27.22 -23.08 -26.48
N GLY A 32 27.85 -23.63 -27.51
CA GLY A 32 27.59 -23.32 -28.92
C GLY A 32 28.44 -22.20 -29.50
N GLY A 33 28.02 -21.69 -30.66
CA GLY A 33 28.70 -20.63 -31.43
C GLY A 33 27.70 -19.88 -32.32
N GLY A 34 28.16 -18.86 -33.06
CA GLY A 34 27.33 -18.11 -34.01
C GLY A 34 26.38 -17.07 -33.39
N THR A 35 26.25 -17.02 -32.06
CA THR A 35 25.52 -15.96 -31.35
C THR A 35 26.46 -15.25 -30.39
N HIS A 36 26.26 -13.94 -30.18
CA HIS A 36 27.02 -13.19 -29.18
C HIS A 36 26.81 -13.70 -27.74
N ARG A 37 25.77 -14.52 -27.50
CA ARG A 37 25.47 -15.11 -26.19
C ARG A 37 26.35 -16.32 -25.88
N ALA A 38 26.80 -17.06 -26.90
CA ALA A 38 27.70 -18.20 -26.73
C ALA A 38 29.00 -17.78 -26.03
N GLY A 39 29.47 -18.58 -25.08
CA GLY A 39 30.66 -18.31 -24.27
C GLY A 39 30.50 -17.28 -23.14
N GLN A 40 29.36 -16.59 -23.04
CA GLN A 40 29.07 -15.69 -21.92
C GLN A 40 28.72 -16.45 -20.63
N GLY A 41 28.92 -15.80 -19.47
CA GLY A 41 28.53 -16.35 -18.17
C GLY A 41 27.01 -16.52 -18.01
N ALA A 42 26.62 -17.58 -17.30
CA ALA A 42 25.24 -17.95 -16.99
C ALA A 42 25.12 -18.53 -15.56
N PHE A 43 23.89 -18.78 -15.11
CA PHE A 43 23.48 -19.32 -13.80
C PHE A 43 23.86 -18.50 -12.56
N GLY A 44 25.07 -17.95 -12.49
CA GLY A 44 25.53 -17.17 -11.34
C GLY A 44 24.72 -15.89 -11.12
N ASN A 45 24.46 -15.56 -9.86
CA ASN A 45 23.75 -14.34 -9.47
C ASN A 45 24.47 -13.03 -9.85
N MET A 46 25.78 -13.09 -10.01
CA MET A 46 26.61 -11.99 -10.51
C MET A 46 26.63 -11.91 -12.05
N ALA A 47 26.13 -12.92 -12.75
CA ALA A 47 26.10 -12.94 -14.21
C ALA A 47 24.86 -12.21 -14.74
N ARG A 48 25.03 -11.48 -15.85
CA ARG A 48 23.89 -10.92 -16.59
C ARG A 48 22.98 -12.06 -17.06
N GLY A 49 21.70 -12.00 -16.65
CA GLY A 49 20.72 -13.03 -16.98
C GLY A 49 20.88 -14.35 -16.21
N GLY A 50 21.73 -14.40 -15.18
CA GLY A 50 21.81 -15.53 -14.25
C GLY A 50 20.71 -15.51 -13.18
N GLY A 51 20.64 -16.57 -12.39
CA GLY A 51 19.63 -16.73 -11.35
C GLY A 51 19.92 -15.86 -10.13
N MET A 52 18.89 -15.20 -9.59
CA MET A 52 19.02 -14.39 -8.37
C MET A 52 19.33 -15.29 -7.15
N PHE A 53 20.27 -14.88 -6.29
CA PHE A 53 20.52 -15.56 -5.01
C PHE A 53 19.30 -15.45 -4.08
N ASN A 54 18.88 -16.57 -3.49
CA ASN A 54 17.66 -16.68 -2.67
C ASN A 54 16.44 -16.02 -3.34
N PRO A 55 15.97 -16.57 -4.47
CA PRO A 55 14.89 -15.95 -5.24
C PRO A 55 13.62 -15.86 -4.41
N ASN A 56 12.82 -14.81 -4.63
CA ASN A 56 11.55 -14.66 -3.91
C ASN A 56 10.62 -15.84 -4.20
N ARG A 57 10.22 -16.55 -3.15
CA ARG A 57 9.31 -17.69 -3.23
C ARG A 57 7.92 -17.35 -2.69
N ILE A 58 6.91 -18.01 -3.27
CA ILE A 58 5.51 -17.79 -2.91
C ILE A 58 5.18 -18.27 -1.49
N TRP A 59 5.90 -19.28 -0.99
CA TRP A 59 5.72 -19.83 0.36
C TRP A 59 6.37 -19.00 1.48
N ARG A 60 6.86 -17.80 1.16
CA ARG A 60 7.24 -16.82 2.20
C ARG A 60 6.07 -16.62 3.15
N ARG A 61 6.32 -16.61 4.47
CA ARG A 61 5.26 -16.36 5.46
C ARG A 61 4.73 -14.93 5.34
N TRP A 62 3.62 -14.72 4.64
CA TRP A 62 3.00 -13.40 4.42
C TRP A 62 2.15 -12.93 5.59
N HIS A 63 1.39 -13.84 6.18
CA HIS A 63 0.46 -13.54 7.26
C HIS A 63 1.13 -13.72 8.63
N ARG A 64 0.72 -12.89 9.59
CA ARG A 64 1.11 -12.99 10.99
C ARG A 64 -0.15 -13.14 11.83
N ARG A 65 -0.26 -14.26 12.55
CA ARG A 65 -1.33 -14.45 13.52
C ARG A 65 -1.03 -13.55 14.72
N VAL A 66 -2.00 -12.71 15.07
CA VAL A 66 -1.96 -11.87 16.27
C VAL A 66 -3.14 -12.30 17.14
N ASN A 67 -2.92 -12.44 18.44
CA ASN A 67 -3.95 -12.86 19.40
C ASN A 67 -5.17 -11.94 19.31
N VAL A 68 -6.36 -12.54 19.36
CA VAL A 68 -7.63 -11.83 19.23
C VAL A 68 -7.77 -10.76 20.32
N THR A 69 -7.42 -11.10 21.56
CA THR A 69 -7.42 -10.16 22.70
C THR A 69 -6.53 -8.95 22.45
N LYS A 70 -5.31 -9.15 21.94
CA LYS A 70 -4.40 -8.03 21.60
C LYS A 70 -4.94 -7.16 20.47
N LYS A 71 -5.56 -7.77 19.45
CA LYS A 71 -6.24 -7.00 18.37
C LYS A 71 -7.39 -6.15 18.93
N ARG A 72 -8.21 -6.72 19.82
CA ARG A 72 -9.32 -6.02 20.47
C ARG A 72 -8.83 -4.85 21.31
N HIS A 73 -7.80 -5.05 22.14
CA HIS A 73 -7.21 -3.96 22.93
C HIS A 73 -6.68 -2.83 22.04
N ALA A 74 -5.99 -3.15 20.93
CA ALA A 74 -5.52 -2.13 20.00
C ALA A 74 -6.67 -1.30 19.39
N VAL A 75 -7.79 -1.95 19.02
CA VAL A 75 -8.98 -1.25 18.50
C VAL A 75 -9.59 -0.33 19.56
N VAL A 76 -9.74 -0.81 20.80
CA VAL A 76 -10.28 -0.01 21.92
C VAL A 76 -9.37 1.19 22.21
N SER A 77 -8.04 1.00 22.22
CA SER A 77 -7.09 2.10 22.38
C SER A 77 -7.17 3.13 21.24
N CYS A 78 -7.38 2.69 19.99
CA CYS A 78 -7.59 3.59 18.87
C CYS A 78 -8.90 4.37 18.99
N LEU A 79 -9.97 3.75 19.47
CA LEU A 79 -11.26 4.39 19.71
C LEU A 79 -11.15 5.45 20.81
N ALA A 80 -10.50 5.12 21.93
CA ALA A 80 -10.20 6.10 22.99
C ALA A 80 -9.36 7.28 22.46
N ALA A 81 -8.36 7.01 21.61
CA ALA A 81 -7.55 8.08 21.02
C ALA A 81 -8.33 9.03 20.10
N SER A 82 -9.43 8.56 19.47
CA SER A 82 -10.28 9.41 18.63
C SER A 82 -11.11 10.43 19.41
N ALA A 83 -11.35 10.18 20.70
CA ALA A 83 -12.05 11.10 21.59
C ALA A 83 -11.14 12.22 22.14
N LEU A 84 -9.81 12.14 21.96
CA LEU A 84 -8.85 13.08 22.54
C LEU A 84 -8.38 14.13 21.52
N PRO A 85 -8.81 15.41 21.64
CA PRO A 85 -8.41 16.47 20.71
C PRO A 85 -6.90 16.63 20.52
N PRO A 86 -6.05 16.55 21.57
CA PRO A 86 -4.60 16.69 21.41
C PRO A 86 -4.00 15.64 20.46
N LEU A 87 -4.47 14.38 20.53
CA LEU A 87 -3.96 13.31 19.68
C LEU A 87 -4.41 13.47 18.23
N VAL A 88 -5.65 13.91 18.01
CA VAL A 88 -6.20 14.17 16.67
C VAL A 88 -5.48 15.34 16.00
N MET A 89 -5.21 16.42 16.75
CA MET A 89 -4.45 17.56 16.27
C MET A 89 -2.98 17.21 16.01
N ALA A 90 -2.33 16.43 16.89
CA ALA A 90 -0.94 15.99 16.72
C ALA A 90 -0.76 15.11 15.47
N ARG A 91 -1.76 14.31 15.08
CA ARG A 91 -1.78 13.56 13.82
C ARG A 91 -1.87 14.48 12.59
N GLY A 92 -2.31 15.72 12.78
CA GLY A 92 -2.34 16.78 11.77
C GLY A 92 -3.71 17.03 11.14
N HIS A 93 -4.81 16.60 11.78
CA HIS A 93 -6.17 16.95 11.36
C HIS A 93 -6.51 18.40 11.75
N ARG A 94 -7.31 19.08 10.93
CA ARG A 94 -7.82 20.44 11.23
C ARG A 94 -9.16 20.33 11.93
N ILE A 95 -9.17 20.53 13.25
CA ILE A 95 -10.36 20.38 14.10
C ILE A 95 -10.80 21.70 14.76
N GLY A 96 -10.28 22.84 14.32
CA GLY A 96 -10.50 24.12 14.99
C GLY A 96 -11.96 24.59 15.03
N ALA A 97 -12.74 24.25 14.00
CA ALA A 97 -14.16 24.61 13.91
C ALA A 97 -15.12 23.48 14.33
N VAL A 98 -14.60 22.33 14.76
CA VAL A 98 -15.43 21.20 15.19
C VAL A 98 -15.87 21.44 16.64
N ALA A 99 -17.18 21.29 16.91
CA ALA A 99 -17.76 21.61 18.22
C ALA A 99 -17.17 20.77 19.36
N GLU A 100 -17.01 19.46 19.15
CA GLU A 100 -16.50 18.53 20.16
C GLU A 100 -15.87 17.28 19.52
N LEU A 101 -15.09 16.55 20.33
CA LEU A 101 -14.62 15.20 20.01
C LEU A 101 -14.92 14.28 21.19
N PRO A 102 -15.52 13.09 20.96
CA PRO A 102 -15.99 12.56 19.67
C PRO A 102 -17.21 13.34 19.15
N LEU A 103 -17.22 13.67 17.85
CA LEU A 103 -18.34 14.38 17.24
C LEU A 103 -19.51 13.42 17.00
N VAL A 104 -20.53 13.48 17.85
CA VAL A 104 -21.76 12.70 17.70
C VAL A 104 -22.80 13.52 16.94
N VAL A 105 -23.45 12.88 15.98
CA VAL A 105 -24.47 13.49 15.12
C VAL A 105 -25.75 12.67 15.19
N SER A 106 -26.88 13.28 14.85
CA SER A 106 -28.17 12.58 14.85
C SER A 106 -28.24 11.50 13.75
N ASP A 107 -29.02 10.46 14.03
CA ASP A 107 -29.26 9.31 13.13
C ASP A 107 -29.84 9.73 11.77
N GLY A 108 -30.44 10.91 11.69
CA GLY A 108 -30.92 11.50 10.44
C GLY A 108 -29.84 11.58 9.35
N LEU A 109 -28.56 11.67 9.71
CA LEU A 109 -27.47 11.68 8.75
C LEU A 109 -27.35 10.36 7.95
N GLU A 110 -27.75 9.22 8.53
CA GLU A 110 -27.66 7.92 7.87
C GLU A 110 -28.55 7.83 6.61
N SER A 111 -29.64 8.60 6.59
CA SER A 111 -30.62 8.67 5.49
C SER A 111 -30.17 9.52 4.28
N VAL A 112 -29.01 10.19 4.39
CA VAL A 112 -28.53 11.09 3.32
C VAL A 112 -28.02 10.27 2.14
N ALA A 113 -28.76 10.30 1.04
CA ALA A 113 -28.41 9.58 -0.19
C ALA A 113 -27.52 10.37 -1.17
N LYS A 114 -27.55 11.71 -1.14
CA LYS A 114 -26.86 12.57 -2.12
C LYS A 114 -25.53 13.10 -1.55
N THR A 115 -24.44 12.94 -2.31
CA THR A 115 -23.09 13.43 -1.92
C THR A 115 -23.05 14.94 -1.67
N LYS A 116 -23.82 15.73 -2.43
CA LYS A 116 -23.91 17.19 -2.22
C LYS A 116 -24.39 17.53 -0.81
N LEU A 117 -25.46 16.88 -0.36
CA LEU A 117 -26.03 17.08 0.97
C LEU A 117 -25.06 16.60 2.06
N ALA A 118 -24.40 15.46 1.84
CA ALA A 118 -23.40 14.94 2.77
C ALA A 118 -22.19 15.89 2.92
N PHE A 119 -21.73 16.49 1.82
CA PHE A 119 -20.64 17.47 1.83
C PHE A 119 -21.03 18.77 2.55
N GLU A 120 -22.25 19.25 2.32
CA GLU A 120 -22.79 20.41 3.04
C GLU A 120 -22.93 20.14 4.54
N ALA A 121 -23.39 18.94 4.92
CA ALA A 121 -23.47 18.51 6.31
C ALA A 121 -22.09 18.53 6.99
N LEU A 122 -21.06 17.92 6.37
CA LEU A 122 -19.69 17.93 6.92
C LEU A 122 -19.12 19.34 7.06
N LYS A 123 -19.42 20.25 6.12
CA LYS A 123 -19.01 21.66 6.24
C LYS A 123 -19.68 22.36 7.41
N LYS A 124 -21.00 22.16 7.60
CA LYS A 124 -21.76 22.72 8.73
C LYS A 124 -21.25 22.19 10.08
N LEU A 125 -20.77 20.95 10.10
CA LEU A 125 -20.16 20.31 11.28
C LEU A 125 -18.70 20.76 11.55
N GLY A 126 -18.19 21.76 10.82
CA GLY A 126 -16.84 22.30 11.05
C GLY A 126 -15.70 21.53 10.38
N CYS A 127 -15.99 20.51 9.56
CA CYS A 127 -14.96 19.73 8.85
C CYS A 127 -14.48 20.36 7.53
N GLY A 128 -14.88 21.61 7.22
CA GLY A 128 -14.58 22.26 5.94
C GLY A 128 -13.09 22.41 5.66
N GLU A 129 -12.31 22.89 6.63
CA GLU A 129 -10.85 23.06 6.49
C GLU A 129 -10.13 21.71 6.31
N GLU A 130 -10.60 20.69 7.03
CA GLU A 130 -10.05 19.35 6.94
C GLU A 130 -10.28 18.73 5.56
N LEU A 131 -11.47 18.92 4.98
CA LEU A 131 -11.78 18.48 3.62
C LEU A 131 -10.91 19.20 2.59
N GLN A 132 -10.73 20.51 2.72
CA GLN A 132 -9.87 21.29 1.84
C GLN A 132 -8.41 20.79 1.91
N ARG A 133 -7.89 20.54 3.12
CA ARG A 133 -6.55 19.97 3.33
C ARG A 133 -6.34 18.65 2.58
N ILE A 134 -7.37 17.81 2.47
CA ILE A 134 -7.27 16.53 1.77
C ILE A 134 -7.22 16.74 0.26
N VAL A 135 -8.10 17.59 -0.28
CA VAL A 135 -8.14 17.95 -1.70
C VAL A 135 -6.76 18.48 -2.15
N ASP A 136 -6.21 19.44 -1.42
CA ASP A 136 -4.92 20.08 -1.74
C ASP A 136 -3.73 19.12 -1.60
N SER A 137 -3.91 18.05 -0.83
CA SER A 137 -2.84 17.07 -0.59
C SER A 137 -2.63 16.08 -1.73
N LYS A 138 -3.54 16.03 -2.71
CA LYS A 138 -3.47 15.06 -3.80
C LYS A 138 -2.26 15.33 -4.69
N LYS A 139 -1.26 14.45 -4.57
CA LYS A 139 0.00 14.54 -5.34
C LYS A 139 0.31 13.21 -6.01
N VAL A 140 1.06 13.27 -7.10
CA VAL A 140 1.61 12.06 -7.73
C VAL A 140 2.61 11.42 -6.77
N ARG A 141 2.51 10.10 -6.60
CA ARG A 141 3.38 9.32 -5.72
C ARG A 141 4.81 9.32 -6.25
N ALA A 142 5.74 9.72 -5.39
CA ALA A 142 7.16 9.58 -5.65
C ALA A 142 7.58 8.11 -5.83
N GLY A 143 8.53 7.85 -6.72
CA GLY A 143 9.07 6.53 -7.01
C GLY A 143 8.26 5.67 -8.00
N LYS A 144 8.68 4.41 -8.19
CA LYS A 144 8.10 3.48 -9.18
C LYS A 144 6.69 2.97 -8.83
N GLY A 145 6.20 3.25 -7.61
CA GLY A 145 4.85 2.86 -7.19
C GLY A 145 3.74 3.45 -8.07
N LYS A 146 4.01 4.58 -8.74
CA LYS A 146 3.08 5.20 -9.69
C LYS A 146 2.72 4.32 -10.89
N MET A 147 3.60 3.38 -11.26
CA MET A 147 3.38 2.40 -12.33
C MET A 147 2.53 1.20 -11.89
N ARG A 148 2.32 1.02 -10.57
CA ARG A 148 1.66 -0.17 -9.99
C ARG A 148 0.25 0.15 -9.47
N ASN A 149 -0.53 0.92 -10.24
CA ASN A 149 -1.89 1.36 -9.89
C ASN A 149 -2.00 2.14 -8.56
N ARG A 150 -0.91 2.80 -8.13
CA ARG A 150 -0.86 3.63 -6.91
C ARG A 150 -0.36 5.05 -7.22
N ARG A 151 -0.86 5.62 -8.33
CA ARG A 151 -0.36 6.87 -8.92
C ARG A 151 -0.47 8.06 -7.98
N HIS A 152 -1.56 8.18 -7.23
CA HIS A 152 -1.78 9.32 -6.34
C HIS A 152 -1.63 8.93 -4.86
N LYS A 153 -1.25 9.91 -4.03
CA LYS A 153 -1.31 9.86 -2.57
C LYS A 153 -2.14 11.05 -2.11
N MET A 154 -3.04 10.81 -1.16
CA MET A 154 -3.88 11.81 -0.51
C MET A 154 -3.80 11.59 1.00
N ARG A 155 -4.08 12.64 1.77
CA ARG A 155 -4.24 12.54 3.22
C ARG A 155 -5.53 11.78 3.55
N ARG A 156 -5.63 11.29 4.78
CA ARG A 156 -6.86 10.66 5.30
C ARG A 156 -7.66 11.72 6.03
N GLY A 157 -8.97 11.72 5.77
CA GLY A 157 -9.92 12.65 6.35
C GLY A 157 -10.73 12.08 7.50
N PRO A 158 -11.90 12.70 7.77
CA PRO A 158 -12.85 12.26 8.77
C PRO A 158 -13.28 10.81 8.51
N MET A 159 -13.46 10.05 9.59
CA MET A 159 -14.02 8.71 9.55
C MET A 159 -15.43 8.77 10.11
N VAL A 160 -16.41 8.48 9.25
CA VAL A 160 -17.82 8.39 9.65
C VAL A 160 -18.09 6.95 10.07
N VAL A 161 -18.66 6.78 11.26
CA VAL A 161 -19.13 5.50 11.80
C VAL A 161 -20.64 5.58 11.86
N TYR A 162 -21.31 4.53 11.40
CA TYR A 162 -22.78 4.42 11.33
C TYR A 162 -23.21 3.04 11.82
N ALA A 163 -24.47 2.91 12.23
CA ALA A 163 -25.04 1.64 12.64
C ALA A 163 -25.66 0.90 11.45
N GLU A 164 -26.46 1.59 10.64
CA GLU A 164 -27.17 1.03 9.48
C GLU A 164 -26.86 1.79 8.18
N ASP A 165 -26.74 1.08 7.06
CA ASP A 165 -26.51 1.71 5.75
C ASP A 165 -27.83 2.04 5.06
N ASN A 166 -28.34 3.25 5.32
CA ASN A 166 -29.54 3.79 4.68
C ASN A 166 -29.22 4.70 3.47
N GLY A 167 -28.03 4.54 2.86
CA GLY A 167 -27.58 5.33 1.72
C GLY A 167 -26.33 6.18 1.99
N ILE A 168 -25.93 6.30 3.26
CA ILE A 168 -24.76 7.05 3.72
C ILE A 168 -23.47 6.61 3.04
N VAL A 169 -23.28 5.30 2.81
CA VAL A 169 -22.06 4.78 2.15
C VAL A 169 -21.94 5.32 0.73
N ARG A 170 -23.05 5.37 0.00
CA ARG A 170 -23.08 5.90 -1.37
C ARG A 170 -22.85 7.41 -1.40
N ALA A 171 -23.41 8.13 -0.44
CA ALA A 171 -23.25 9.58 -0.35
C ALA A 171 -21.81 9.97 0.00
N MET A 172 -21.19 9.29 0.96
CA MET A 172 -19.88 9.66 1.52
C MET A 172 -18.67 9.12 0.73
N ARG A 173 -18.79 7.99 0.00
CA ARG A 173 -17.63 7.33 -0.65
C ARG A 173 -16.85 8.19 -1.67
N ASN A 174 -17.49 9.20 -2.24
CA ASN A 174 -16.91 10.04 -3.30
C ASN A 174 -16.33 11.36 -2.75
N ILE A 175 -16.47 11.61 -1.44
CA ILE A 175 -15.84 12.76 -0.81
C ILE A 175 -14.33 12.46 -0.68
N PRO A 176 -13.46 13.32 -1.22
CA PRO A 176 -12.02 13.05 -1.31
C PRO A 176 -11.30 13.01 0.05
#